data_AF-A0A2D4GQR4-F1
#
_entry.id   AF-A0A2D4GQR4-F1
#
_cell.length_a   1.000
_cell.length_b   1.000
_cell.length_c   1.000
_cell.angle_alpha   90.00
_cell.angle_beta   90.00
_cell.angle_gamma   90.00
#
_symmetry.space_group_name_H-M   'P 1'
#
loop_
_entity.id
_entity.type
_entity.pdbx_description
1 polymer ?
#
loop_
_entity_poly.entity_id
_entity_poly.type
_entity_poly.pdbx_seq_one_letter_code
_entity_poly.pdbx_strand_id
1 'polypeptide(L)'
;IAVYIKEEIKLKLVFVDLEGRILMLEILLPHKKVLFVFIYAPNEKQQEFYKNLQEKIVEFEQKNICIIGDFNAIMDYQKDYKGEKKEKKRILPKICIEMFKEFNMVDVWRERNLHKQYTFYSNPHKSWS
;
A
#
# COMPACT_ATOMS: atom_id res chain seq x y z
N ILE A 1 6.16 2.68 -11.76
CA ILE A 1 5.47 1.39 -11.49
C ILE A 1 5.15 0.71 -12.82
N ALA A 2 5.15 -0.63 -12.89
CA ALA A 2 4.65 -1.39 -14.03
C ALA A 2 3.65 -2.45 -13.55
N VAL A 3 2.54 -2.64 -14.27
CA VAL A 3 1.48 -3.61 -13.95
C VAL A 3 1.23 -4.48 -15.17
N TYR A 4 1.31 -5.81 -14.98
CA TYR A 4 1.05 -6.79 -16.02
C TYR A 4 -0.32 -7.42 -15.79
N ILE A 5 -1.13 -7.47 -16.84
CA ILE A 5 -2.54 -7.85 -16.73
C ILE A 5 -2.86 -8.80 -17.88
N LYS A 6 -3.59 -9.87 -17.56
CA LYS A 6 -4.07 -10.80 -18.58
C LYS A 6 -5.06 -10.09 -19.50
N GLU A 7 -4.96 -10.35 -20.79
CA GLU A 7 -5.78 -9.70 -21.83
C GLU A 7 -7.30 -9.89 -21.63
N GLU A 8 -7.70 -11.01 -21.02
CA GLU A 8 -9.10 -11.30 -20.68
C GLU A 8 -9.71 -10.37 -19.63
N ILE A 9 -8.90 -9.64 -18.88
CA ILE A 9 -9.36 -8.75 -17.81
C ILE A 9 -9.65 -7.37 -18.39
N LYS A 10 -10.94 -6.98 -18.38
CA LYS A 10 -11.36 -5.62 -18.72
C LYS A 10 -10.99 -4.64 -17.61
N LEU A 11 -10.25 -3.61 -17.97
CA LEU A 11 -9.80 -2.57 -17.06
C LEU A 11 -9.76 -1.21 -17.73
N LYS A 12 -9.67 -0.17 -16.90
CA LYS A 12 -9.44 1.20 -17.31
C LYS A 12 -8.31 1.79 -16.46
N LEU A 13 -7.26 2.30 -17.10
CA LEU A 13 -6.28 3.15 -16.43
C LEU A 13 -6.95 4.48 -16.11
N VAL A 14 -7.05 4.83 -14.82
CA VAL A 14 -7.78 6.03 -14.38
C VAL A 14 -6.87 7.11 -13.82
N PHE A 15 -5.68 6.75 -13.32
CA PHE A 15 -4.74 7.73 -12.80
C PHE A 15 -3.31 7.20 -12.85
N VAL A 16 -2.37 8.11 -13.15
CA VAL A 16 -0.93 7.94 -12.95
C VAL A 16 -0.41 9.26 -12.42
N ASP A 17 0.38 9.23 -11.36
CA ASP A 17 1.02 10.44 -10.86
C ASP A 17 2.24 10.83 -11.71
N LEU A 18 2.66 12.09 -11.62
CA LEU A 18 3.81 12.59 -12.37
C LEU A 18 5.14 11.96 -11.90
N GLU A 19 5.21 11.51 -10.66
CA GLU A 19 6.41 10.88 -10.08
C GLU A 19 6.51 9.37 -10.35
N GLY A 20 5.47 8.76 -10.92
CA GLY A 20 5.42 7.32 -11.20
C GLY A 20 5.35 6.42 -9.96
N ARG A 21 4.91 6.98 -8.81
CA ARG A 21 4.74 6.32 -7.51
C ARG A 21 3.31 5.87 -7.24
N ILE A 22 2.33 6.33 -8.02
CA ILE A 22 0.93 5.95 -7.89
C ILE A 22 0.39 5.62 -9.29
N LEU A 23 -0.21 4.45 -9.42
CA LEU A 23 -0.94 4.05 -10.61
C LEU A 23 -2.26 3.45 -10.17
N MET A 24 -3.37 3.96 -10.68
CA MET A 24 -4.71 3.45 -10.35
C MET A 24 -5.40 2.86 -11.56
N LEU A 25 -5.90 1.65 -11.39
CA LEU A 25 -6.67 0.90 -12.38
C LEU A 25 -8.05 0.61 -11.83
N GLU A 26 -9.03 0.77 -12.69
CA GLU A 26 -10.38 0.38 -12.42
C GLU A 26 -10.67 -0.93 -13.14
N ILE A 27 -10.99 -1.98 -12.38
CA ILE A 27 -11.33 -3.30 -12.92
C ILE A 27 -12.83 -3.53 -12.78
N LEU A 28 -13.45 -3.98 -13.88
CA LEU A 28 -14.86 -4.35 -13.90
C LEU A 28 -14.99 -5.87 -13.77
N LEU A 29 -15.28 -6.33 -12.55
CA LEU A 29 -15.72 -7.70 -12.30
C LEU A 29 -17.23 -7.81 -12.55
N PRO A 30 -17.79 -9.01 -12.84
CA PRO A 30 -19.18 -9.20 -13.29
C PRO A 30 -20.26 -8.45 -12.47
N HIS A 31 -20.03 -8.25 -11.18
CA HIS A 31 -20.95 -7.52 -10.29
C HIS A 31 -20.26 -6.49 -9.39
N LYS A 32 -18.97 -6.22 -9.62
CA LYS A 32 -18.19 -5.32 -8.75
C LYS A 32 -17.19 -4.51 -9.54
N LYS A 33 -17.26 -3.21 -9.35
CA LYS A 33 -16.25 -2.26 -9.79
C LYS A 33 -15.22 -2.14 -8.67
N VAL A 34 -13.94 -2.38 -8.97
CA VAL A 34 -12.85 -2.37 -7.99
C VAL A 34 -11.77 -1.38 -8.42
N LEU A 35 -11.34 -0.53 -7.50
CA LEU A 35 -10.17 0.34 -7.65
C LEU A 35 -8.93 -0.40 -7.17
N PHE A 36 -8.01 -0.68 -8.08
CA PHE A 36 -6.67 -1.12 -7.75
C PHE A 36 -5.74 0.07 -7.71
N VAL A 37 -5.07 0.27 -6.59
CA VAL A 37 -4.17 1.38 -6.32
C VAL A 37 -2.77 0.82 -6.10
N PHE A 38 -1.93 0.93 -7.12
CA PHE A 38 -0.55 0.49 -7.05
C PHE A 38 0.33 1.63 -6.55
N ILE A 39 1.12 1.38 -5.50
CA ILE A 39 1.96 2.40 -4.88
C ILE A 39 3.44 1.99 -4.79
N TYR A 40 4.31 2.99 -4.82
CA TYR A 40 5.70 2.90 -4.40
C TYR A 40 6.00 4.10 -3.51
N ALA A 41 5.69 3.96 -2.23
CA ALA A 41 5.77 5.04 -1.27
C ALA A 41 7.23 5.52 -1.12
N PRO A 42 7.46 6.84 -0.99
CA PRO A 42 8.80 7.36 -0.77
C PRO A 42 9.36 6.96 0.60
N ASN A 43 10.68 7.01 0.71
CA ASN A 43 11.40 6.83 1.97
C ASN A 43 11.27 8.03 2.92
N GLU A 44 10.96 9.20 2.38
CA GLU A 44 10.80 10.48 3.05
C GLU A 44 9.46 11.11 2.67
N LYS A 45 8.99 12.11 3.41
CA LYS A 45 7.71 12.81 3.12
C LYS A 45 6.49 11.89 2.97
N GLN A 46 6.49 10.74 3.64
CA GLN A 46 5.38 9.78 3.55
C GLN A 46 4.04 10.35 4.01
N GLN A 47 4.03 11.29 4.96
CA GLN A 47 2.79 11.95 5.38
C GLN A 47 2.10 12.69 4.23
N GLU A 48 2.88 13.47 3.46
CA GLU A 48 2.38 14.20 2.28
C GLU A 48 1.92 13.21 1.20
N PHE A 49 2.71 12.16 0.95
CA PHE A 49 2.37 11.12 -0.01
C PHE A 49 1.04 10.44 0.31
N TYR A 50 0.84 9.97 1.55
CA TYR A 50 -0.39 9.28 1.94
C TYR A 50 -1.59 10.23 2.04
N LYS A 51 -1.37 11.52 2.36
CA LYS A 51 -2.41 12.54 2.26
C LYS A 51 -2.90 12.68 0.82
N ASN A 52 -1.98 12.88 -0.12
CA ASN A 52 -2.33 13.01 -1.54
C ASN A 52 -2.99 11.73 -2.08
N LEU A 53 -2.54 10.56 -1.62
CA LEU A 53 -3.14 9.28 -1.96
C LEU A 53 -4.59 9.19 -1.48
N GLN A 54 -4.86 9.57 -0.23
CA GLN A 54 -6.21 9.57 0.34
C GLN A 54 -7.13 10.51 -0.45
N GLU A 55 -6.70 11.76 -0.69
CA GLU A 55 -7.46 12.73 -1.47
C GLU A 55 -7.80 12.19 -2.86
N LYS A 56 -6.84 11.56 -3.53
CA LYS A 56 -7.05 10.97 -4.86
C LYS A 56 -8.01 9.78 -4.83
N ILE A 57 -7.94 8.92 -3.83
CA ILE A 57 -8.86 7.78 -3.70
C ILE A 57 -10.30 8.27 -3.49
N VAL A 58 -10.51 9.31 -2.69
CA VAL A 58 -11.83 9.89 -2.41
C VAL A 58 -12.50 10.41 -3.70
N GLU A 59 -11.75 10.97 -4.64
CA GLU A 59 -12.26 11.46 -5.94
C GLU A 59 -12.95 10.37 -6.78
N PHE A 60 -12.61 9.09 -6.60
CA PHE A 60 -13.18 7.99 -7.38
C PHE A 60 -14.49 7.44 -6.80
N GLU A 61 -14.86 7.82 -5.57
CA GLU A 61 -16.10 7.39 -4.88
C GLU A 61 -16.34 5.86 -4.86
N GLN A 62 -15.27 5.06 -4.96
CA GLN A 62 -15.37 3.60 -5.03
C GLN A 62 -15.34 2.96 -3.64
N LYS A 63 -16.27 2.04 -3.40
CA LYS A 63 -16.33 1.27 -2.14
C LYS A 63 -15.36 0.08 -2.10
N ASN A 64 -15.03 -0.50 -3.26
CA ASN A 64 -14.12 -1.64 -3.32
C ASN A 64 -12.73 -1.14 -3.74
N ILE A 65 -11.82 -1.02 -2.79
CA ILE A 65 -10.46 -0.52 -3.02
C ILE A 65 -9.46 -1.59 -2.59
N CYS A 66 -8.43 -1.80 -3.41
CA CYS A 66 -7.29 -2.64 -3.09
C CYS A 66 -6.01 -1.83 -3.31
N ILE A 67 -5.27 -1.55 -2.24
CA ILE A 67 -3.97 -0.88 -2.32
C ILE A 67 -2.89 -1.97 -2.30
N ILE A 68 -1.97 -1.90 -3.26
CA ILE A 68 -0.91 -2.90 -3.47
C ILE A 68 0.39 -2.16 -3.72
N GLY A 69 1.48 -2.61 -3.11
CA GLY A 69 2.80 -2.11 -3.46
C GLY A 69 3.75 -2.08 -2.28
N ASP A 70 4.78 -1.26 -2.43
CA ASP A 70 5.76 -1.02 -1.38
C ASP A 70 5.37 0.22 -0.59
N PHE A 71 4.96 0.01 0.65
CA PHE A 71 4.60 1.07 1.59
C PHE A 71 5.84 1.74 2.21
N ASN A 72 7.03 1.17 2.02
CA ASN A 72 8.29 1.59 2.63
C ASN A 72 8.18 1.88 4.13
N ALA A 73 7.34 1.11 4.83
CA ALA A 73 7.02 1.31 6.23
C ALA A 73 6.59 0.01 6.91
N ILE A 74 6.79 -0.03 8.22
CA ILE A 74 6.41 -1.12 9.13
C ILE A 74 5.04 -0.79 9.71
N MET A 75 4.06 -1.68 9.56
CA MET A 75 2.70 -1.47 10.06
C MET A 75 2.58 -1.88 11.54
N ASP A 76 3.03 -3.08 11.89
CA ASP A 76 3.09 -3.60 13.26
C ASP A 76 4.53 -3.96 13.61
N TYR A 77 5.14 -3.21 14.53
CA TYR A 77 6.54 -3.42 14.93
C TYR A 77 6.81 -4.83 15.49
N GLN A 78 5.83 -5.46 16.14
CA GLN A 78 6.02 -6.78 16.73
C GLN A 78 5.94 -7.88 15.69
N LYS A 79 5.15 -7.70 14.63
CA LYS A 79 4.90 -8.73 13.61
C LYS A 79 5.72 -8.54 12.34
N ASP A 80 5.96 -7.29 11.96
CA ASP A 80 6.51 -6.86 10.67
C ASP A 80 7.93 -6.32 10.80
N TYR A 81 8.60 -6.54 11.93
CA TYR A 81 10.00 -6.16 12.09
C TYR A 81 10.79 -7.18 12.93
N LYS A 82 12.06 -7.37 12.56
CA LYS A 82 13.05 -8.14 13.33
C LYS A 82 14.44 -7.53 13.19
N GLY A 83 15.00 -7.06 14.29
CA GLY A 83 16.38 -6.58 14.35
C GLY A 83 16.76 -6.15 15.76
N GLU A 84 18.06 -6.09 16.03
CA GLU A 84 18.61 -5.84 17.37
C GLU A 84 18.63 -4.34 17.73
N LYS A 85 18.69 -3.46 16.73
CA LYS A 85 18.86 -2.01 16.94
C LYS A 85 17.54 -1.24 16.98
N LYS A 86 17.34 -0.45 18.05
CA LYS A 86 16.24 0.51 18.27
C LYS A 86 16.44 1.86 17.53
N GLU A 87 17.00 1.85 16.32
CA GLU A 87 17.08 3.07 15.51
C GLU A 87 15.67 3.55 15.10
N LYS A 88 15.52 4.82 14.68
CA LYS A 88 14.25 5.35 14.16
C LYS A 88 13.78 4.47 12.99
N LYS A 89 12.75 3.67 13.22
CA LYS A 89 12.13 2.83 12.20
C LYS A 89 11.06 3.61 11.48
N ARG A 90 10.90 3.34 10.19
CA ARG A 90 9.82 3.90 9.38
C ARG A 90 8.54 3.16 9.73
N ILE A 91 7.83 3.63 10.75
CA ILE A 91 6.49 3.15 11.06
C ILE A 91 5.50 3.81 10.09
N LEU A 92 4.49 3.06 9.68
CA LEU A 92 3.46 3.56 8.78
C LEU A 92 2.83 4.84 9.35
N PRO A 93 2.75 5.94 8.59
CA PRO A 93 2.23 7.20 9.10
C PRO A 93 0.77 7.07 9.60
N LYS A 94 0.45 7.80 10.67
CA LYS A 94 -0.89 7.80 11.28
C LYS A 94 -2.00 8.09 10.27
N ILE A 95 -1.78 9.03 9.35
CA ILE A 95 -2.73 9.38 8.29
C ILE A 95 -3.09 8.18 7.40
N CYS A 96 -2.12 7.30 7.09
CA CYS A 96 -2.38 6.10 6.31
C CYS A 96 -3.19 5.07 7.13
N ILE A 97 -2.93 4.97 8.43
CA ILE A 97 -3.69 4.10 9.33
C ILE A 97 -5.14 4.59 9.46
N GLU A 98 -5.35 5.91 9.56
CA GLU A 98 -6.67 6.53 9.59
C GLU A 98 -7.42 6.31 8.27
N MET A 99 -6.75 6.54 7.14
CA MET A 99 -7.27 6.23 5.81
C MET A 99 -7.74 4.77 5.70
N PHE A 100 -6.95 3.80 6.18
CA PHE A 100 -7.36 2.40 6.17
C PHE A 100 -8.62 2.15 7.00
N LYS A 101 -8.75 2.80 8.16
CA LYS A 101 -9.95 2.69 9.00
C LYS A 101 -11.17 3.31 8.34
N GLU A 102 -11.03 4.50 7.76
CA GLU A 102 -12.12 5.19 7.06
C GLU A 102 -12.68 4.37 5.90
N PHE A 103 -11.80 3.72 5.13
CA PHE A 103 -12.18 2.86 4.02
C PHE A 103 -12.48 1.41 4.43
N ASN A 104 -12.50 1.09 5.72
CA ASN A 104 -12.69 -0.27 6.26
C ASN A 104 -11.75 -1.31 5.61
N MET A 105 -10.50 -0.92 5.38
CA MET A 105 -9.49 -1.79 4.78
C MET A 105 -8.91 -2.76 5.80
N VAL A 106 -8.55 -3.94 5.31
CA VAL A 106 -7.85 -4.96 6.09
C VAL A 106 -6.55 -5.31 5.41
N ASP A 107 -5.53 -5.63 6.21
CA ASP A 107 -4.31 -6.25 5.71
C ASP A 107 -4.60 -7.73 5.43
N VAL A 108 -4.78 -8.05 4.14
CA VAL A 108 -5.12 -9.41 3.66
C VAL A 108 -4.07 -10.44 4.09
N TRP A 109 -2.80 -10.06 4.19
CA TRP A 109 -1.75 -10.98 4.60
C TRP A 109 -1.88 -11.31 6.08
N ARG A 110 -2.09 -10.30 6.94
CA ARG A 110 -2.23 -10.47 8.40
C ARG A 110 -3.55 -11.15 8.79
N GLU A 111 -4.61 -10.99 8.02
CA GLU A 111 -5.87 -11.73 8.21
C GLU A 111 -5.68 -13.25 8.01
N ARG A 112 -4.78 -13.65 7.11
CA ARG A 112 -4.59 -15.06 6.74
C ARG A 112 -3.41 -15.73 7.45
N ASN A 113 -2.48 -14.94 7.98
CA ASN A 113 -1.22 -15.44 8.51
C ASN A 113 -0.91 -14.85 9.89
N LEU A 114 -0.90 -15.71 10.90
CA LEU A 114 -0.55 -15.36 12.27
C LEU A 114 0.96 -15.36 12.54
N HIS A 115 1.75 -15.96 11.65
CA HIS A 115 3.21 -16.05 11.80
C HIS A 115 3.92 -14.81 11.27
N LYS A 116 5.15 -14.57 11.77
CA LYS A 116 5.99 -13.47 11.30
C LYS A 116 6.63 -13.83 9.97
N GLN A 117 6.48 -12.93 9.00
CA GLN A 117 7.14 -13.00 7.71
C GLN A 117 7.43 -11.56 7.27
N TYR A 118 8.54 -11.40 6.55
CA TYR A 118 9.14 -10.13 6.16
C TYR A 118 9.37 -10.12 4.64
N THR A 119 9.39 -8.95 4.03
CA THR A 119 9.55 -8.80 2.56
C THR A 119 10.87 -8.13 2.17
N PHE A 120 11.58 -7.54 3.13
CA PHE A 120 12.81 -6.80 2.91
C PHE A 120 13.88 -7.10 3.97
N TYR A 121 15.13 -7.20 3.53
CA TYR A 121 16.30 -7.25 4.40
C TYR A 121 17.17 -6.02 4.20
N SER A 122 17.47 -5.34 5.30
CA SER A 122 18.41 -4.22 5.30
C SER A 122 19.80 -4.70 5.72
N ASN A 123 20.73 -4.76 4.76
CA ASN A 123 22.14 -5.07 5.04
C ASN A 123 22.78 -4.12 6.06
N PRO A 124 22.66 -2.77 5.93
CA PRO A 124 23.31 -1.84 6.86
C PRO A 124 22.79 -1.97 8.30
N HIS A 125 21.49 -2.23 8.46
CA HIS A 125 20.86 -2.31 9.77
C HIS A 125 20.75 -3.74 10.32
N LYS A 126 21.16 -4.74 9.52
CA LYS A 126 21.04 -6.18 9.79
C LYS A 126 19.63 -6.55 10.30
N SER A 127 18.60 -6.02 9.65
CA SER A 127 17.21 -6.14 10.09
C SER A 127 16.28 -6.57 8.97
N TRP A 128 15.22 -7.27 9.33
CA TRP A 128 14.12 -7.66 8.46
C TRP A 128 12.89 -6.79 8.71
N SER A 129 12.17 -6.44 7.65
CA SER A 129 10.86 -5.79 7.66
C SER A 129 9.98 -6.37 6.57
#